data_AF-A0A2D9S8X1-F1
#
_entry.id   AF-A0A2D9S8X1-F1
#
_cell.length_a   1.000
_cell.length_b   1.000
_cell.length_c   1.000
_cell.angle_alpha   90.00
_cell.angle_beta   90.00
_cell.angle_gamma   90.00
#
_symmetry.space_group_name_H-M   'P 1'
#
loop_
_entity.id
_entity.type
_entity.pdbx_description
1 polymer ?
#
loop_
_entity_poly.entity_id
_entity_poly.type
_entity_poly.pdbx_seq_one_letter_code
_entity_poly.pdbx_strand_id
1 'polypeptide(L)' 'MFEDLNEIYLAHVFVNIAKRQIKIISEDGYEDTVTWKFDAEGAEGFADTTTAMIESLDKEMLTVF' A
#
# COMPACT_ATOMS: atom_id res chain seq x y z
N MET A 1 -3.91 -31.05 3.14
CA MET A 1 -2.83 -30.08 3.41
C MET A 1 -3.32 -28.77 2.84
N PHE A 2 -4.04 -28.00 3.64
CA PHE A 2 -4.40 -26.63 3.26
C PHE A 2 -3.19 -25.81 3.69
N GLU A 3 -2.52 -25.18 2.74
CA GLU A 3 -1.40 -24.30 3.04
C GLU A 3 -1.94 -23.21 3.97
N ASP A 4 -1.38 -23.16 5.18
CA ASP A 4 -1.51 -22.07 6.11
C ASP A 4 -1.21 -20.75 5.37
N LEU A 5 -2.25 -20.05 4.91
CA LEU A 5 -2.21 -18.60 4.64
C LEU A 5 -2.05 -17.81 5.96
N ASN A 6 -1.47 -18.44 6.99
CA ASN A 6 -1.36 -17.87 8.32
C ASN A 6 -0.22 -16.86 8.29
N GLU A 7 -0.66 -15.61 8.18
CA GLU A 7 0.06 -14.40 8.56
C GLU A 7 1.08 -13.91 7.52
N ILE A 8 0.56 -13.34 6.43
CA ILE A 8 1.34 -12.40 5.61
C ILE A 8 1.48 -11.11 6.43
N TYR A 9 2.61 -10.93 7.08
CA TYR A 9 2.93 -9.74 7.85
C TYR A 9 3.40 -8.62 6.93
N LEU A 10 2.87 -7.42 7.14
CA LEU A 10 3.25 -6.22 6.39
C LEU A 10 4.64 -5.76 6.85
N ALA A 11 5.59 -5.64 5.92
CA ALA A 11 6.91 -5.07 6.20
C ALA A 11 6.95 -3.57 5.92
N HIS A 12 6.54 -3.13 4.73
CA HIS A 12 6.64 -1.72 4.33
C HIS A 12 5.64 -1.33 3.25
N VAL A 13 5.23 -0.06 3.27
CA VAL A 13 4.39 0.56 2.25
C VAL A 13 5.09 1.76 1.63
N PHE A 14 5.11 1.80 0.30
CA PHE A 14 5.64 2.90 -0.49
C PHE A 14 4.51 3.58 -1.24
N VAL A 15 4.30 4.86 -0.98
CA VAL A 15 3.28 5.67 -1.66
C VAL A 15 3.98 6.62 -2.62
N ASN A 16 3.72 6.45 -3.92
CA ASN A 16 4.17 7.35 -4.97
C ASN A 16 3.04 8.28 -5.39
N ILE A 17 3.10 9.53 -4.96
CA ILE A 17 2.05 10.52 -5.22
C ILE A 17 1.98 10.88 -6.70
N ALA A 18 3.14 11.05 -7.35
CA ALA A 18 3.23 11.45 -8.74
C ALA A 18 2.63 10.41 -9.69
N LYS A 19 2.74 9.12 -9.34
CA LYS A 19 2.21 8.00 -10.12
C LYS A 19 0.83 7.52 -9.66
N ARG A 20 0.29 8.05 -8.55
CA ARG A 20 -0.88 7.51 -7.85
C ARG A 20 -0.76 5.99 -7.69
N GLN A 21 0.31 5.57 -7.02
CA GLN A 21 0.68 4.17 -6.89
C GLN A 21 1.07 3.87 -5.45
N ILE A 22 0.65 2.71 -4.97
CA ILE A 22 1.04 2.17 -3.67
C ILE A 22 1.68 0.81 -3.90
N LYS A 23 2.89 0.62 -3.37
CA LYS A 23 3.58 -0.66 -3.33
C LYS A 23 3.60 -1.18 -1.91
N ILE A 24 3.20 -2.43 -1.73
CA ILE A 24 3.11 -3.12 -0.44
C ILE A 24 4.15 -4.23 -0.45
N ILE A 25 4.96 -4.31 0.60
CA ILE A 25 5.97 -5.34 0.79
C ILE A 25 5.67 -6.07 2.09
N SER A 26 5.65 -7.40 2.04
CA SER A 26 5.51 -8.25 3.21
C SER A 26 6.88 -8.67 3.79
N GLU A 27 6.89 -9.21 5.01
CA GLU A 27 8.13 -9.67 5.66
C GLU A 27 8.80 -10.85 4.95
N ASP A 28 8.04 -11.67 4.23
CA ASP A 28 8.55 -12.76 3.38
C ASP A 28 9.05 -12.29 2.01
N GLY A 29 8.96 -10.98 1.74
CA GLY A 29 9.47 -10.36 0.52
C GLY A 29 8.52 -10.43 -0.67
N TYR A 30 7.25 -10.79 -0.46
CA TYR A 30 6.22 -10.65 -1.48
C TYR A 30 5.90 -9.16 -1.71
N GLU A 31 5.68 -8.80 -2.97
CA GLU A 31 5.40 -7.44 -3.37
C GLU A 31 4.08 -7.36 -4.14
N ASP A 32 3.21 -6.44 -3.74
CA ASP A 32 2.01 -6.07 -4.50
C ASP A 32 2.07 -4.59 -4.88
N THR A 33 1.45 -4.21 -6.00
CA THR A 33 1.42 -2.82 -6.46
C THR A 33 0.04 -2.48 -7.01
N VAL A 34 -0.58 -1.49 -6.38
CA VAL A 34 -1.87 -0.94 -6.79
C VAL A 34 -1.63 0.41 -7.45
N THR A 35 -2.26 0.66 -8.60
CA THR A 35 -2.15 1.92 -9.34
C THR A 35 -3.53 2.45 -9.67
N TRP A 36 -3.73 3.75 -9.49
CA TRP A 36 -4.98 4.42 -9.75
C TRP A 36 -4.92 5.19 -11.07
N LYS A 37 -6.08 5.35 -11.71
CA LYS A 37 -6.20 6.14 -12.94
C LYS A 37 -6.02 7.63 -12.64
N PHE A 38 -5.61 8.36 -13.68
CA PHE A 38 -5.48 9.81 -13.65
C PHE A 38 -6.80 10.52 -14.00
N ASP A 39 -7.89 10.09 -13.36
CA ASP A 39 -9.22 10.70 -13.42
C ASP A 39 -9.67 11.13 -12.01
N ALA A 40 -10.90 11.64 -11.91
CA ALA A 40 -11.44 12.14 -10.64
C ALA A 40 -11.66 11.01 -9.63
N GLU A 41 -12.25 9.89 -10.06
CA GLU A 41 -12.50 8.71 -9.22
C GLU A 41 -11.18 8.11 -8.71
N GLY A 42 -10.19 7.97 -9.59
CA GLY A 42 -8.86 7.48 -9.23
C GLY A 42 -8.11 8.44 -8.30
N ALA A 43 -8.35 9.76 -8.39
CA ALA A 43 -7.77 10.73 -7.45
C ALA A 43 -8.36 10.56 -6.04
N GLU A 44 -9.68 10.44 -5.96
CA GLU A 44 -10.41 10.29 -4.71
C GLU A 44 -10.05 8.97 -4.03
N GLY A 45 -10.10 7.85 -4.76
CA GLY A 45 -9.75 6.54 -4.22
C GLY A 45 -8.30 6.45 -3.75
N PHE A 46 -7.37 7.06 -4.48
CA PHE A 46 -5.96 7.12 -4.07
C PHE A 46 -5.77 7.94 -2.80
N ALA A 47 -6.43 9.11 -2.71
CA ALA A 47 -6.34 9.98 -1.54
C ALA A 47 -6.94 9.33 -0.29
N ASP A 48 -8.10 8.70 -0.41
CA ASP A 48 -8.77 7.98 0.67
C ASP A 48 -7.90 6.83 1.19
N THR A 49 -7.41 5.98 0.28
CA THR A 49 -6.55 4.84 0.63
C THR A 49 -5.24 5.30 1.29
N THR A 50 -4.60 6.33 0.73
CA THR A 50 -3.34 6.87 1.27
C THR A 50 -3.56 7.43 2.68
N THR A 51 -4.68 8.13 2.90
CA THR A 51 -5.04 8.69 4.22
C THR A 51 -5.24 7.56 5.23
N ALA A 52 -6.04 6.54 4.88
CA ALA A 52 -6.27 5.39 5.74
C ALA A 52 -4.96 4.67 6.13
N MET A 53 -4.02 4.52 5.19
CA MET A 53 -2.70 3.92 5.46
C MET A 53 -1.86 4.78 6.40
N ILE A 54 -1.81 6.10 6.18
CA ILE A 54 -1.06 7.02 7.05
C ILE A 54 -1.61 7.03 8.48
N GLU A 55 -2.93 6.87 8.64
CA GLU A 55 -3.58 6.83 9.95
C GLU A 55 -3.44 5.48 10.66
N SER A 56 -3.31 4.38 9.91
CA SER A 56 -3.29 3.02 10.45
C SER A 56 -1.90 2.44 10.68
N LEU A 57 -0.87 2.97 10.02
CA LEU A 57 0.49 2.43 10.03
C LEU A 57 1.46 3.32 10.83
N ASP A 58 2.42 2.69 11.49
CA ASP A 58 3.55 3.41 12.07
C ASP A 58 4.36 4.13 10.98
N LYS A 59 4.88 5.31 11.34
CA LYS A 59 5.63 6.17 10.42
C LYS A 59 6.87 5.49 9.84
N GLU A 60 7.44 4.51 10.53
CA GLU A 60 8.61 3.77 10.09
C GLU A 60 8.28 2.74 9.01
N MET A 61 7.03 2.30 8.92
CA MET A 61 6.55 1.31 7.94
C MET A 61 6.05 1.94 6.64
N LEU A 62 6.07 3.27 6.51
CA LEU A 62 5.49 3.99 5.40
C LEU A 62 6.43 5.06 4.85
N THR A 63 6.60 5.09 3.53
CA THR A 63 7.39 6.13 2.84
C THR A 63 6.56 6.75 1.73
N VAL A 64 6.42 8.07 1.77
CA VAL A 64 5.71 8.86 0.75
C VAL A 64 6.73 9.64 -0.08
N PHE A 65 6.63 9.58 -1.41
CA PHE A 65 7.50 10.29 -2.34
C PHE A 65 6.83 10.63 -3.68
#